data_AF-A0A356K6T5-F1
#
_entry.id   AF-A0A356K6T5-F1
#
_cell.length_a   1.000
_cell.length_b   1.000
_cell.length_c   1.000
_cell.angle_alpha   90.00
_cell.angle_beta   90.00
_cell.angle_gamma   90.00
#
_symmetry.space_group_name_H-M   'P 1'
#
loop_
_entity.id
_entity.type
_entity.pdbx_description
1 polymer ?
#
loop_
_entity_poly.entity_id
_entity_poly.type
_entity_poly.pdbx_seq_one_letter_code
_entity_poly.pdbx_strand_id
1 'polypeptide(L)'
;MTQHVAIDQREFSFDELMTDDQFEESLVTNEIRCHGGYIDGEYVSPRGALRRPAIRNWRDRLRSEDQPLITIPEKYVPPNYPNYDQAKYLLQEGVVEPITRALTTIAIVEGFGARIREVSVPDFDTEIEESIEGTAVAHLSSGLFEAHARDEAGHRDQGGHKQMWEAARDAGLDRPEIPDDVLLRLMSGGPPAARKRLYPELSERMESMLLMMTNVLVIETFAEDTFNWAKKLLGDAEVSADPQRAAHLVDCIARDEVPHVDYLTVALSELRTRTLIGADGKTTLSGANVIDGVFRRQLRGMATVRPQQSRERSQADIH
;
A
#
# COMPACT_ATOMS: atom_id res chain seq x y z
N MET A 1 8.30 9.93 26.91
CA MET A 1 9.61 10.54 26.56
C MET A 1 9.80 10.28 25.08
N THR A 2 9.63 11.29 24.24
CA THR A 2 9.81 11.17 22.79
C THR A 2 11.29 10.93 22.52
N GLN A 3 11.65 9.78 21.95
CA GLN A 3 13.02 9.46 21.59
C GLN A 3 13.45 10.43 20.47
N HIS A 4 14.46 11.25 20.72
CA HIS A 4 14.93 12.24 19.76
C HIS A 4 15.80 11.54 18.70
N VAL A 5 15.29 11.43 17.47
CA VAL A 5 16.05 10.91 16.32
C VAL A 5 16.93 12.01 15.75
N ALA A 6 18.24 11.76 15.65
CA ALA A 6 19.15 12.69 15.01
C ALA A 6 18.88 12.75 13.49
N ILE A 7 19.10 13.92 12.87
CA ILE A 7 18.84 14.15 11.44
C ILE A 7 19.69 13.27 10.51
N ASP A 8 20.79 12.73 11.02
CA ASP A 8 21.74 11.88 10.32
C ASP A 8 21.70 10.42 10.78
N GLN A 9 20.83 10.05 11.73
CA GLN A 9 20.62 8.66 12.13
C GLN A 9 20.00 7.87 10.97
N ARG A 10 20.64 6.76 10.60
CA ARG A 10 20.23 5.93 9.45
C ARG A 10 20.07 4.45 9.78
N GLU A 11 20.53 4.04 10.95
CA GLU A 11 20.40 2.68 11.47
C GLU A 11 19.28 2.66 12.50
N PHE A 12 18.36 1.71 12.33
CA PHE A 12 17.20 1.51 13.17
C PHE A 12 16.98 0.01 13.38
N SER A 13 16.81 -0.38 14.63
CA SER A 13 16.43 -1.75 14.95
C SER A 13 14.97 -2.03 14.59
N PHE A 14 14.61 -3.32 14.57
CA PHE A 14 13.23 -3.77 14.42
C PHE A 14 12.30 -3.10 15.43
N ASP A 15 12.65 -3.13 16.72
CA ASP A 15 11.79 -2.57 17.79
C ASP A 15 11.62 -1.05 17.63
N GLU A 16 12.66 -0.35 17.19
CA GLU A 16 12.56 1.08 16.88
C GLU A 16 11.57 1.35 15.74
N LEU A 17 11.68 0.64 14.62
CA LEU A 17 10.73 0.79 13.49
C LEU A 17 9.30 0.37 13.83
N MET A 18 9.12 -0.45 14.87
CA MET A 18 7.81 -0.87 15.37
C MET A 18 7.24 0.06 16.46
N THR A 19 7.91 1.16 16.81
CA THR A 19 7.50 2.02 17.92
C THR A 19 6.37 2.97 17.52
N ASP A 20 5.23 2.84 18.20
CA ASP A 20 4.08 3.76 18.11
C ASP A 20 4.39 5.14 18.74
N ASP A 21 3.69 6.17 18.27
CA ASP A 21 3.62 7.44 19.01
C ASP A 21 2.95 7.24 20.37
N GLN A 22 3.29 8.09 21.34
CA GLN A 22 2.60 8.11 22.64
C GLN A 22 1.25 8.84 22.48
N PHE A 23 0.26 8.13 21.95
CA PHE A 23 -1.11 8.62 21.82
C PHE A 23 -1.93 8.40 23.11
N GLU A 24 -2.91 9.28 23.31
CA GLU A 24 -3.78 9.32 24.51
C GLU A 24 -4.93 8.33 24.40
N GLU A 25 -5.46 8.17 23.20
CA GLU A 25 -6.60 7.30 22.90
C GLU A 25 -6.32 6.45 21.65
N SER A 26 -6.67 5.17 21.67
CA SER A 26 -6.60 4.31 20.47
C SER A 26 -7.79 4.56 19.54
N LEU A 27 -7.59 4.36 18.24
CA LEU A 27 -8.72 4.23 17.32
C LEU A 27 -9.52 2.95 17.66
N VAL A 28 -10.84 3.08 17.76
CA VAL A 28 -11.74 1.94 18.02
C VAL A 28 -12.89 1.95 17.02
N THR A 29 -13.09 0.83 16.33
CA THR A 29 -14.15 0.65 15.32
C THR A 29 -14.97 -0.59 15.66
N ASN A 30 -16.29 -0.48 15.78
CA ASN A 30 -17.17 -1.62 16.07
C ASN A 30 -16.66 -2.50 17.24
N GLU A 31 -16.23 -1.87 18.33
CA GLU A 31 -15.63 -2.53 19.52
C GLU A 31 -14.25 -3.18 19.29
N ILE A 32 -13.72 -3.15 18.07
CA ILE A 32 -12.38 -3.58 17.72
C ILE A 32 -11.43 -2.40 17.89
N ARG A 33 -10.38 -2.58 18.69
CA ARG A 33 -9.26 -1.64 18.73
C ARG A 33 -8.50 -1.74 17.41
N CYS A 34 -8.36 -0.64 16.68
CA CYS A 34 -7.52 -0.57 15.50
C CYS A 34 -6.11 -0.11 15.88
N HIS A 35 -5.17 -0.24 14.95
CA HIS A 35 -3.89 0.45 15.07
C HIS A 35 -4.06 1.97 14.99
N GLY A 36 -3.02 2.69 15.41
CA GLY A 36 -3.04 4.15 15.45
C GLY A 36 -3.83 4.69 16.64
N GLY A 37 -3.87 6.02 16.75
CA GLY A 37 -4.51 6.68 17.89
C GLY A 37 -4.53 8.19 17.74
N TYR A 38 -4.83 8.88 18.84
CA TYR A 38 -5.02 10.33 18.86
C TYR A 38 -4.05 11.02 19.82
N ILE A 39 -3.50 12.14 19.36
CA ILE A 39 -2.74 13.09 20.18
C ILE A 39 -3.42 14.44 20.00
N ASP A 40 -3.83 15.08 21.09
CA ASP A 40 -4.55 16.37 21.05
C ASP A 40 -5.80 16.34 20.13
N GLY A 41 -6.47 15.20 20.05
CA GLY A 41 -7.64 14.97 19.19
C GLY A 41 -7.34 14.72 17.70
N GLU A 42 -6.06 14.75 17.29
CA GLU A 42 -5.64 14.48 15.91
C GLU A 42 -5.15 13.04 15.76
N TYR A 43 -5.60 12.38 14.69
CA TYR A 43 -5.16 11.01 14.40
C TYR A 43 -3.69 10.97 13.98
N VAL A 44 -2.95 10.05 14.58
CA VAL A 44 -1.57 9.70 14.24
C VAL A 44 -1.48 8.24 13.83
N SER A 45 -0.80 8.02 12.71
CA SER A 45 -0.56 6.68 12.16
C SER A 45 0.28 5.82 13.09
N PRO A 46 0.04 4.49 13.08
CA PRO A 46 0.78 3.59 13.94
C PRO A 46 2.25 3.52 13.55
N ARG A 47 3.06 3.07 14.51
CA ARG A 47 4.48 2.71 14.34
C ARG A 47 5.29 3.86 13.75
N GLY A 48 4.85 5.09 13.97
CA GLY A 48 5.34 6.25 13.26
C GLY A 48 6.37 7.07 14.03
N ALA A 49 6.55 6.82 15.33
CA ALA A 49 7.41 7.62 16.20
C ALA A 49 8.85 7.68 15.67
N LEU A 50 9.38 6.53 15.23
CA LEU A 50 10.74 6.40 14.69
C LEU A 50 10.76 6.07 13.20
N ARG A 51 9.73 5.38 12.68
CA ARG A 51 9.63 5.04 11.25
C ARG A 51 9.55 6.28 10.36
N ARG A 52 8.75 7.28 10.72
CA ARG A 52 8.63 8.53 9.94
C ARG A 52 9.94 9.33 9.86
N PRO A 53 10.66 9.61 10.97
CA PRO A 53 11.96 10.26 10.86
C PRO A 53 13.02 9.38 10.17
N ALA A 54 13.00 8.05 10.32
CA ALA A 54 13.91 7.15 9.59
C ALA A 54 13.75 7.29 8.06
N ILE A 55 12.50 7.20 7.58
CA ILE A 55 12.15 7.40 6.16
C ILE A 55 12.62 8.76 5.66
N ARG A 56 12.40 9.82 6.45
CA ARG A 56 12.87 11.17 6.11
C ARG A 56 14.39 11.23 5.98
N ASN A 57 15.13 10.64 6.92
CA ASN A 57 16.58 10.64 6.92
C ASN A 57 17.16 9.91 5.70
N TRP A 58 16.60 8.76 5.31
CA TRP A 58 17.00 8.04 4.09
C TRP A 58 16.64 8.83 2.82
N ARG A 59 15.47 9.46 2.79
CA ARG A 59 15.06 10.35 1.69
C ARG A 59 15.98 11.56 1.53
N ASP A 60 16.35 12.20 2.63
CA ASP A 60 17.21 13.39 2.61
C ASP A 60 18.65 13.02 2.24
N ARG A 61 19.11 11.81 2.57
CA ARG A 61 20.36 11.26 2.05
C ARG A 61 20.35 11.20 0.52
N LEU A 62 19.34 10.56 -0.09
CA LEU A 62 19.21 10.49 -1.56
C LEU A 62 19.26 11.89 -2.19
N ARG A 63 18.52 12.85 -1.61
CA ARG A 63 18.53 14.25 -2.08
C ARG A 63 19.92 14.90 -1.96
N SER A 64 20.63 14.68 -0.86
CA SER A 64 21.98 15.22 -0.65
C SER A 64 23.01 14.63 -1.62
N GLU A 65 22.76 13.42 -2.12
CA GLU A 65 23.57 12.71 -3.10
C GLU A 65 23.11 12.97 -4.56
N ASP A 66 22.17 13.92 -4.77
CA ASP A 66 21.54 14.25 -6.06
C ASP A 66 20.92 13.03 -6.78
N GLN A 67 20.44 12.07 -6.00
CA GLN A 67 19.78 10.87 -6.51
C GLN A 67 18.27 11.09 -6.64
N PRO A 68 17.68 10.89 -7.82
CA PRO A 68 16.27 11.16 -8.05
C PRO A 68 15.39 10.11 -7.36
N LEU A 69 14.31 10.59 -6.71
CA LEU A 69 13.24 9.71 -6.25
C LEU A 69 12.41 9.21 -7.43
N ILE A 70 11.99 7.97 -7.35
CA ILE A 70 10.99 7.41 -8.25
C ILE A 70 9.69 8.20 -8.10
N THR A 71 9.08 8.51 -9.24
CA THR A 71 7.78 9.18 -9.30
C THR A 71 6.89 8.37 -10.24
N ILE A 72 5.70 8.03 -9.78
CA ILE A 72 4.67 7.42 -10.61
C ILE A 72 3.78 8.55 -11.16
N PRO A 73 3.69 8.72 -12.48
CA PRO A 73 2.87 9.80 -13.04
C PRO A 73 1.38 9.58 -12.82
N GLU A 74 0.68 10.58 -12.26
CA GLU A 74 -0.76 10.59 -12.01
C GLU A 74 -1.62 10.24 -13.23
N LYS A 75 -1.16 10.58 -14.44
CA LYS A 75 -1.88 10.29 -15.70
C LYS A 75 -2.18 8.81 -15.95
N TYR A 76 -1.54 7.90 -15.22
CA TYR A 76 -1.77 6.45 -15.33
C TYR A 76 -2.81 5.92 -14.34
N VAL A 77 -3.26 6.76 -13.39
CA VAL A 77 -4.30 6.42 -12.43
C VAL A 77 -5.63 6.31 -13.19
N PRO A 78 -6.27 5.13 -13.20
CA PRO A 78 -7.59 5.00 -13.83
C PRO A 78 -8.65 5.72 -12.97
N PRO A 79 -9.65 6.37 -13.59
CA PRO A 79 -10.74 6.96 -12.83
C PRO A 79 -11.57 5.88 -12.12
N ASN A 80 -12.12 6.22 -10.96
CA ASN A 80 -13.00 5.36 -10.20
C ASN A 80 -14.37 5.20 -10.88
N TYR A 81 -14.84 3.95 -10.93
CA TYR A 81 -16.19 3.60 -11.40
C TYR A 81 -16.90 2.67 -10.40
N PRO A 82 -18.15 2.99 -10.01
CA PRO A 82 -18.88 4.21 -10.34
C PRO A 82 -18.16 5.46 -9.80
N ASN A 83 -18.13 6.54 -10.58
CA ASN A 83 -17.59 7.81 -10.09
C ASN A 83 -18.50 8.38 -8.99
N TYR A 84 -18.10 9.46 -8.34
CA TYR A 84 -18.88 10.02 -7.21
C TYR A 84 -20.35 10.30 -7.56
N ASP A 85 -20.63 10.96 -8.70
CA ASP A 85 -22.00 11.33 -9.07
C ASP A 85 -22.85 10.07 -9.37
N GLN A 86 -22.26 9.07 -10.04
CA GLN A 86 -22.89 7.79 -10.30
C GLN A 86 -23.18 7.03 -9.01
N ALA A 87 -22.20 6.97 -8.10
CA ALA A 87 -22.32 6.28 -6.82
C ALA A 87 -23.38 6.93 -5.95
N LYS A 88 -23.37 8.27 -5.86
CA LYS A 88 -24.38 9.04 -5.15
C LYS A 88 -25.78 8.79 -5.71
N TYR A 89 -25.94 8.83 -7.03
CA TYR A 89 -27.22 8.54 -7.67
C TYR A 89 -27.73 7.14 -7.34
N LEU A 90 -26.87 6.11 -7.41
CA LEU A 90 -27.25 4.75 -7.04
C LEU A 90 -27.74 4.66 -5.58
N LEU A 91 -27.04 5.31 -4.64
CA LEU A 91 -27.46 5.34 -3.24
C LEU A 91 -28.78 6.09 -3.02
N GLN A 92 -29.01 7.20 -3.73
CA GLN A 92 -30.27 7.95 -3.66
C GLN A 92 -31.47 7.11 -4.17
N GLU A 93 -31.26 6.26 -5.16
CA GLU A 93 -32.26 5.32 -5.68
C GLU A 93 -32.36 4.01 -4.85
N GLY A 94 -31.66 3.92 -3.72
CA GLY A 94 -31.67 2.73 -2.85
C GLY A 94 -30.89 1.53 -3.39
N VAL A 95 -30.08 1.71 -4.45
CA VAL A 95 -29.23 0.68 -5.04
C VAL A 95 -27.87 0.66 -4.34
N VAL A 96 -27.81 -0.02 -3.18
CA VAL A 96 -26.64 -0.01 -2.29
C VAL A 96 -25.58 -1.06 -2.65
N GLU A 97 -25.98 -2.21 -3.19
CA GLU A 97 -25.10 -3.37 -3.43
C GLU A 97 -23.82 -3.03 -4.22
N PRO A 98 -23.83 -2.24 -5.32
CA PRO A 98 -22.61 -1.94 -6.07
C PRO A 98 -21.56 -1.20 -5.22
N ILE A 99 -21.99 -0.32 -4.32
CA ILE A 99 -21.10 0.44 -3.44
C ILE A 99 -20.59 -0.43 -2.30
N THR A 100 -21.46 -1.24 -1.70
CA THR A 100 -21.06 -2.26 -0.71
C THR A 100 -20.00 -3.20 -1.28
N ARG A 101 -20.18 -3.68 -2.52
CA ARG A 101 -19.24 -4.55 -3.23
C ARG A 101 -17.91 -3.86 -3.47
N ALA A 102 -17.91 -2.60 -3.91
CA ALA A 102 -16.69 -1.83 -4.13
C ALA A 102 -15.90 -1.64 -2.83
N LEU A 103 -16.52 -1.15 -1.76
CA LEU A 103 -15.88 -0.93 -0.46
C LEU A 103 -15.40 -2.25 0.17
N THR A 104 -16.15 -3.33 0.02
CA THR A 104 -15.72 -4.66 0.50
C THR A 104 -14.53 -5.19 -0.29
N THR A 105 -14.50 -4.96 -1.60
CA THR A 105 -13.36 -5.33 -2.45
C THR A 105 -12.10 -4.57 -2.02
N ILE A 106 -12.22 -3.27 -1.76
CA ILE A 106 -11.12 -2.44 -1.25
C ILE A 106 -10.62 -3.01 0.08
N ALA A 107 -11.51 -3.24 1.05
CA ALA A 107 -11.13 -3.80 2.36
C ALA A 107 -10.34 -5.11 2.26
N ILE A 108 -10.75 -6.01 1.35
CA ILE A 108 -10.06 -7.29 1.13
C ILE A 108 -8.70 -7.08 0.47
N VAL A 109 -8.63 -6.21 -0.54
CA VAL A 109 -7.39 -5.94 -1.30
C VAL A 109 -6.33 -5.28 -0.41
N GLU A 110 -6.72 -4.34 0.44
CA GLU A 110 -5.82 -3.68 1.41
C GLU A 110 -5.27 -4.74 2.39
N GLY A 111 -6.15 -5.59 2.92
CA GLY A 111 -5.71 -6.74 3.75
C GLY A 111 -4.71 -7.69 3.05
N PHE A 112 -4.70 -7.77 1.72
CA PHE A 112 -3.69 -8.54 0.98
C PHE A 112 -2.31 -7.87 0.93
N GLY A 113 -2.20 -6.55 1.17
CA GLY A 113 -0.93 -5.85 1.32
C GLY A 113 -0.05 -6.47 2.42
N ALA A 114 -0.67 -7.10 3.43
CA ALA A 114 0.03 -7.84 4.47
C ALA A 114 0.92 -8.98 3.98
N ARG A 115 0.74 -9.45 2.74
CA ARG A 115 1.61 -10.44 2.09
C ARG A 115 3.03 -9.94 1.85
N ILE A 116 3.29 -8.64 1.94
CA ILE A 116 4.64 -8.10 1.81
C ILE A 116 5.62 -8.69 2.84
N ARG A 117 5.13 -9.12 4.02
CA ARG A 117 5.95 -9.81 5.03
C ARG A 117 6.45 -11.19 4.56
N GLU A 118 5.80 -11.79 3.57
CA GLU A 118 6.17 -13.09 3.00
C GLU A 118 7.29 -12.96 1.94
N VAL A 119 7.67 -11.73 1.59
CA VAL A 119 8.71 -11.47 0.60
C VAL A 119 10.05 -12.00 1.10
N SER A 120 10.58 -12.96 0.36
CA SER A 120 11.90 -13.52 0.61
C SER A 120 12.97 -12.57 0.05
N VAL A 121 13.51 -11.71 0.91
CA VAL A 121 14.59 -10.76 0.57
C VAL A 121 15.83 -11.53 0.10
N PRO A 122 16.49 -11.14 -1.00
CA PRO A 122 17.73 -11.77 -1.48
C PRO A 122 18.90 -11.52 -0.51
N ASP A 123 20.02 -12.17 -0.77
CA ASP A 123 21.25 -11.88 -0.03
C ASP A 123 21.90 -10.61 -0.61
N PHE A 124 21.62 -9.45 -0.02
CA PHE A 124 22.09 -8.17 -0.56
C PHE A 124 23.61 -8.04 -0.57
N ASP A 125 24.32 -8.68 0.36
CA ASP A 125 25.79 -8.63 0.41
C ASP A 125 26.44 -9.33 -0.80
N THR A 126 25.69 -10.20 -1.48
CA THR A 126 26.16 -10.92 -2.68
C THR A 126 25.45 -10.51 -3.97
N GLU A 127 24.25 -9.93 -3.87
CA GLU A 127 23.42 -9.55 -5.02
C GLU A 127 23.44 -8.03 -5.33
N ILE A 128 24.11 -7.21 -4.52
CA ILE A 128 24.33 -5.78 -4.76
C ILE A 128 25.83 -5.46 -4.61
N GLU A 129 26.40 -4.73 -5.58
CA GLU A 129 27.84 -4.42 -5.58
C GLU A 129 28.20 -3.36 -4.51
N GLU A 130 27.38 -2.33 -4.35
CA GLU A 130 27.62 -1.26 -3.38
C GLU A 130 26.96 -1.55 -2.02
N SER A 131 27.57 -1.07 -0.94
CA SER A 131 27.00 -1.21 0.41
C SER A 131 25.61 -0.57 0.51
N ILE A 132 24.71 -1.27 1.18
CA ILE A 132 23.37 -0.79 1.54
C ILE A 132 23.28 -0.31 3.00
N GLU A 133 24.39 -0.22 3.73
CA GLU A 133 24.38 0.30 5.10
C GLU A 133 23.80 1.73 5.14
N GLY A 134 22.96 1.98 6.14
CA GLY A 134 22.27 3.24 6.34
C GLY A 134 21.24 3.59 5.25
N THR A 135 20.67 2.59 4.57
CA THR A 135 19.63 2.76 3.55
C THR A 135 18.30 2.15 4.01
N ALA A 136 17.19 2.54 3.40
CA ALA A 136 15.90 1.87 3.62
C ALA A 136 15.95 0.41 3.13
N VAL A 137 16.72 0.09 2.08
CA VAL A 137 16.93 -1.28 1.57
C VAL A 137 17.44 -2.23 2.67
N ALA A 138 18.41 -1.79 3.48
CA ALA A 138 18.93 -2.58 4.61
C ALA A 138 17.88 -2.88 5.69
N HIS A 139 16.79 -2.11 5.72
CA HIS A 139 15.75 -2.20 6.73
C HIS A 139 14.47 -2.90 6.23
N LEU A 140 14.45 -3.41 4.99
CA LEU A 140 13.26 -4.07 4.40
C LEU A 140 12.79 -5.25 5.26
N SER A 141 13.65 -6.24 5.48
CA SER A 141 13.38 -7.41 6.34
C SER A 141 13.56 -7.11 7.84
N SER A 142 14.21 -6.00 8.19
CA SER A 142 14.53 -5.62 9.57
C SER A 142 13.47 -4.75 10.23
N GLY A 143 12.31 -4.55 9.58
CA GLY A 143 11.15 -3.90 10.21
C GLY A 143 10.16 -3.29 9.23
N LEU A 144 10.60 -2.79 8.06
CA LEU A 144 9.72 -2.05 7.14
C LEU A 144 8.59 -2.92 6.58
N PHE A 145 8.90 -4.13 6.11
CA PHE A 145 7.88 -5.06 5.62
C PHE A 145 6.92 -5.54 6.71
N GLU A 146 7.41 -5.77 7.92
CA GLU A 146 6.55 -6.21 9.02
C GLU A 146 5.68 -5.08 9.55
N ALA A 147 6.20 -3.85 9.63
CA ALA A 147 5.42 -2.66 10.01
C ALA A 147 4.26 -2.45 9.06
N HIS A 148 4.56 -2.37 7.75
CA HIS A 148 3.55 -2.27 6.70
C HIS A 148 2.53 -3.39 6.81
N ALA A 149 2.99 -4.64 6.93
CA ALA A 149 2.05 -5.75 6.94
C ALA A 149 1.11 -5.77 8.15
N ARG A 150 1.53 -5.22 9.30
CA ARG A 150 0.69 -5.04 10.48
C ARG A 150 -0.30 -3.89 10.34
N ASP A 151 0.06 -2.85 9.59
CA ASP A 151 -0.88 -1.78 9.22
C ASP A 151 -2.01 -2.39 8.37
N GLU A 152 -1.68 -3.21 7.37
CA GLU A 152 -2.71 -3.81 6.49
C GLU A 152 -3.65 -4.82 7.19
N ALA A 153 -3.08 -5.80 7.91
CA ALA A 153 -3.84 -6.92 8.47
C ALA A 153 -4.18 -6.79 9.96
N GLY A 154 -3.62 -5.79 10.64
CA GLY A 154 -3.64 -5.71 12.10
C GLY A 154 -2.60 -6.63 12.74
N HIS A 155 -2.57 -6.61 14.07
CA HIS A 155 -1.66 -7.44 14.86
C HIS A 155 -2.22 -7.72 16.25
N ARG A 156 -2.25 -9.00 16.65
CA ARG A 156 -2.79 -9.46 17.95
C ARG A 156 -4.24 -9.00 18.15
N ASP A 157 -4.47 -8.09 19.09
CA ASP A 157 -5.76 -7.50 19.44
C ASP A 157 -6.14 -6.30 18.57
N GLN A 158 -5.23 -5.85 17.69
CA GLN A 158 -5.46 -4.69 16.84
C GLN A 158 -5.97 -5.08 15.44
N GLY A 159 -7.03 -4.44 14.98
CA GLY A 159 -7.48 -4.45 13.59
C GLY A 159 -6.62 -3.54 12.69
N GLY A 160 -6.44 -3.95 11.43
CA GLY A 160 -5.73 -3.21 10.39
C GLY A 160 -6.64 -2.46 9.43
N HIS A 161 -6.10 -2.05 8.28
CA HIS A 161 -6.83 -1.33 7.23
C HIS A 161 -8.08 -2.07 6.77
N LYS A 162 -8.02 -3.41 6.65
CA LYS A 162 -9.21 -4.22 6.33
C LYS A 162 -10.37 -3.95 7.29
N GLN A 163 -10.14 -4.01 8.60
CA GLN A 163 -11.19 -3.79 9.60
C GLN A 163 -11.64 -2.33 9.62
N MET A 164 -10.73 -1.37 9.41
CA MET A 164 -11.08 0.04 9.32
C MET A 164 -11.98 0.33 8.11
N TRP A 165 -11.69 -0.26 6.94
CA TRP A 165 -12.53 -0.16 5.74
C TRP A 165 -13.92 -0.79 5.93
N GLU A 166 -13.97 -1.98 6.54
CA GLU A 166 -15.24 -2.64 6.89
C GLU A 166 -16.07 -1.74 7.82
N ALA A 167 -15.44 -1.12 8.82
CA ALA A 167 -16.11 -0.19 9.72
C ALA A 167 -16.57 1.11 9.03
N ALA A 168 -15.78 1.66 8.11
CA ALA A 168 -16.15 2.83 7.33
C ALA A 168 -17.38 2.55 6.44
N ARG A 169 -17.38 1.41 5.75
CA ARG A 169 -18.52 0.92 4.97
C ARG A 169 -19.75 0.77 5.84
N ASP A 170 -19.63 0.08 6.96
CA ASP A 170 -20.77 -0.23 7.83
C ASP A 170 -21.35 1.02 8.50
N ALA A 171 -20.49 1.97 8.89
CA ALA A 171 -20.93 3.27 9.39
C ALA A 171 -21.65 4.08 8.30
N GLY A 172 -21.09 4.09 7.08
CA GLY A 172 -21.61 4.93 6.02
C GLY A 172 -22.87 4.37 5.34
N LEU A 173 -23.03 3.05 5.26
CA LEU A 173 -24.11 2.37 4.54
C LEU A 173 -25.11 1.65 5.46
N ASP A 174 -25.09 1.95 6.75
CA ASP A 174 -25.93 1.32 7.79
C ASP A 174 -25.89 -0.21 7.79
N ARG A 175 -24.67 -0.76 7.95
CA ARG A 175 -24.42 -2.22 8.01
C ARG A 175 -25.08 -2.99 6.85
N PRO A 176 -24.69 -2.70 5.60
CA PRO A 176 -25.33 -3.29 4.44
C PRO A 176 -25.08 -4.81 4.37
N GLU A 177 -25.96 -5.54 3.69
CA GLU A 177 -25.73 -6.94 3.35
C GLU A 177 -24.49 -7.06 2.43
N ILE A 178 -23.53 -7.91 2.83
CA ILE A 178 -22.31 -8.13 2.06
C ILE A 178 -22.55 -9.24 1.05
N PRO A 179 -22.28 -9.04 -0.26
CA PRO A 179 -22.44 -10.12 -1.23
C PRO A 179 -21.46 -11.28 -0.97
N ASP A 180 -21.99 -12.51 -0.89
CA ASP A 180 -21.21 -13.71 -0.55
C ASP A 180 -20.13 -14.08 -1.58
N ASP A 181 -20.25 -13.57 -2.80
CA ASP A 181 -19.39 -13.93 -3.92
C ASP A 181 -18.15 -13.02 -4.08
N VAL A 182 -18.02 -11.95 -3.29
CA VAL A 182 -16.92 -10.97 -3.43
C VAL A 182 -15.56 -11.65 -3.30
N LEU A 183 -15.35 -12.41 -2.23
CA LEU A 183 -14.09 -13.11 -1.99
C LEU A 183 -13.83 -14.17 -3.07
N LEU A 184 -14.86 -14.95 -3.41
CA LEU A 184 -14.75 -15.98 -4.44
C LEU A 184 -14.34 -15.39 -5.78
N ARG A 185 -14.90 -14.25 -6.19
CA ARG A 185 -14.53 -13.56 -7.44
C ARG A 185 -13.08 -13.07 -7.43
N LEU A 186 -12.60 -12.58 -6.30
CA LEU A 186 -11.19 -12.19 -6.15
C LEU A 186 -10.25 -13.39 -6.23
N MET A 187 -10.67 -14.53 -5.68
CA MET A 187 -9.89 -15.78 -5.70
C MET A 187 -9.99 -16.56 -7.01
N SER A 188 -11.06 -16.38 -7.79
CA SER A 188 -11.33 -17.11 -9.04
C SER A 188 -10.50 -16.62 -10.24
N GLY A 189 -9.43 -15.86 -9.99
CA GLY A 189 -8.43 -15.56 -11.00
C GLY A 189 -7.87 -16.86 -11.56
N GLY A 190 -7.97 -17.06 -12.89
CA GLY A 190 -7.46 -18.26 -13.56
C GLY A 190 -6.01 -18.58 -13.19
N PRO A 191 -5.57 -19.83 -13.38
CA PRO A 191 -4.24 -20.28 -12.97
C PRO A 191 -3.19 -19.27 -13.43
N PRO A 192 -2.25 -18.85 -12.57
CA PRO A 192 -1.26 -17.87 -12.94
C PRO A 192 -0.57 -18.38 -14.21
N ALA A 193 -0.77 -17.66 -15.32
CA ALA A 193 -0.06 -17.96 -16.55
C ALA A 193 1.43 -18.00 -16.22
N ALA A 194 2.15 -19.02 -16.73
CA ALA A 194 3.58 -19.19 -16.46
C ALA A 194 4.28 -17.84 -16.64
N ARG A 195 4.65 -17.22 -15.52
CA ARG A 195 5.09 -15.84 -15.51
C ARG A 195 6.51 -15.84 -16.05
N LYS A 196 6.66 -15.48 -17.33
CA LYS A 196 7.98 -15.33 -17.93
C LYS A 196 8.75 -14.28 -17.12
N ARG A 197 9.89 -14.67 -16.57
CA ARG A 197 10.83 -13.78 -15.88
C ARG A 197 11.22 -12.62 -16.82
N LEU A 198 11.15 -11.41 -16.30
CA LEU A 198 11.53 -10.17 -16.94
C LEU A 198 13.05 -10.00 -16.95
N TYR A 199 13.73 -10.41 -15.88
CA TYR A 199 15.18 -10.33 -15.71
C TYR A 199 15.76 -11.68 -15.27
N PRO A 200 15.75 -12.71 -16.15
CA PRO A 200 16.22 -14.07 -15.83
C PRO A 200 17.65 -14.13 -15.28
N GLU A 201 18.47 -13.11 -15.53
CA GLU A 201 19.84 -12.95 -15.06
C GLU A 201 19.94 -12.73 -13.54
N LEU A 202 18.92 -12.13 -12.91
CA LEU A 202 18.87 -11.95 -11.45
C LEU A 202 18.53 -13.28 -10.76
N SER A 203 18.69 -13.35 -9.43
CA SER A 203 18.06 -14.43 -8.67
C SER A 203 16.53 -14.33 -8.76
N GLU A 204 15.83 -15.46 -8.60
CA GLU A 204 14.36 -15.45 -8.54
C GLU A 204 13.85 -14.63 -7.35
N ARG A 205 14.62 -14.59 -6.24
CA ARG A 205 14.29 -13.83 -5.02
C ARG A 205 14.36 -12.33 -5.27
N MET A 206 15.48 -11.85 -5.82
CA MET A 206 15.64 -10.43 -6.18
C MET A 206 14.55 -9.99 -7.15
N GLU A 207 14.35 -10.70 -8.25
CA GLU A 207 13.32 -10.32 -9.22
C GLU A 207 11.91 -10.33 -8.61
N SER A 208 11.58 -11.35 -7.80
CA SER A 208 10.27 -11.42 -7.14
C SER A 208 10.05 -10.30 -6.12
N MET A 209 11.08 -9.94 -5.34
CA MET A 209 11.03 -8.83 -4.40
C MET A 209 10.78 -7.50 -5.15
N LEU A 210 11.56 -7.22 -6.21
CA LEU A 210 11.42 -6.00 -7.00
C LEU A 210 10.03 -5.90 -7.65
N LEU A 211 9.53 -7.01 -8.21
CA LEU A 211 8.19 -7.07 -8.78
C LEU A 211 7.11 -6.83 -7.73
N MET A 212 7.25 -7.40 -6.53
CA MET A 212 6.29 -7.21 -5.44
C MET A 212 6.29 -5.75 -4.97
N MET A 213 7.45 -5.22 -4.56
CA MET A 213 7.58 -3.85 -4.05
C MET A 213 7.07 -2.81 -5.05
N THR A 214 7.43 -2.98 -6.34
CA THR A 214 6.95 -2.06 -7.39
C THR A 214 5.43 -2.16 -7.56
N ASN A 215 4.85 -3.36 -7.47
CA ASN A 215 3.41 -3.54 -7.63
C ASN A 215 2.64 -2.94 -6.45
N VAL A 216 3.15 -3.11 -5.23
CA VAL A 216 2.58 -2.49 -4.03
C VAL A 216 2.63 -0.97 -4.15
N LEU A 217 3.80 -0.39 -4.43
CA LEU A 217 3.94 1.07 -4.58
C LEU A 217 3.01 1.65 -5.66
N VAL A 218 2.85 0.97 -6.81
CA VAL A 218 1.94 1.43 -7.85
C VAL A 218 0.48 1.35 -7.41
N ILE A 219 0.08 0.30 -6.68
CA ILE A 219 -1.27 0.17 -6.16
C ILE A 219 -1.56 1.27 -5.13
N GLU A 220 -0.67 1.47 -4.16
CA GLU A 220 -0.85 2.45 -3.08
C GLU A 220 -0.83 3.89 -3.60
N THR A 221 0.02 4.20 -4.58
CA THR A 221 -0.01 5.52 -5.24
C THR A 221 -1.36 5.76 -5.91
N PHE A 222 -1.98 4.72 -6.48
CA PHE A 222 -3.28 4.85 -7.15
C PHE A 222 -4.45 4.81 -6.16
N ALA A 223 -4.21 4.41 -4.91
CA ALA A 223 -5.22 4.36 -3.87
C ALA A 223 -5.68 5.76 -3.44
N GLU A 224 -4.87 6.82 -3.64
CA GLU A 224 -5.23 8.20 -3.30
C GLU A 224 -6.60 8.63 -3.89
N ASP A 225 -6.82 8.37 -5.17
CA ASP A 225 -8.10 8.67 -5.82
C ASP A 225 -9.25 7.85 -5.23
N THR A 226 -8.98 6.62 -4.81
CA THR A 226 -9.95 5.73 -4.15
C THR A 226 -10.31 6.25 -2.76
N PHE A 227 -9.33 6.69 -1.97
CA PHE A 227 -9.56 7.34 -0.68
C PHE A 227 -10.38 8.62 -0.84
N ASN A 228 -10.02 9.47 -1.81
CA ASN A 228 -10.77 10.70 -2.09
C ASN A 228 -12.22 10.42 -2.50
N TRP A 229 -12.44 9.42 -3.38
CA TRP A 229 -13.78 8.99 -3.77
C TRP A 229 -14.58 8.48 -2.57
N ALA A 230 -14.01 7.57 -1.78
CA ALA A 230 -14.70 6.96 -0.64
C ALA A 230 -14.98 7.98 0.46
N LYS A 231 -14.01 8.83 0.81
CA LYS A 231 -14.17 9.90 1.80
C LYS A 231 -15.25 10.88 1.39
N LYS A 232 -15.30 11.27 0.10
CA LYS A 232 -16.34 12.17 -0.42
C LYS A 232 -17.72 11.51 -0.40
N LEU A 233 -17.84 10.26 -0.84
CA LEU A 233 -19.11 9.55 -0.92
C LEU A 233 -19.66 9.22 0.48
N LEU A 234 -18.82 8.64 1.34
CA LEU A 234 -19.19 8.28 2.71
C LEU A 234 -19.32 9.50 3.61
N GLY A 235 -18.73 10.65 3.26
CA GLY A 235 -18.92 11.92 3.97
C GLY A 235 -20.16 12.71 3.53
N ASP A 236 -20.92 12.23 2.56
CA ASP A 236 -22.07 12.94 2.02
C ASP A 236 -23.34 12.67 2.84
N ALA A 237 -23.83 13.70 3.54
CA ALA A 237 -25.00 13.61 4.40
C ALA A 237 -26.31 13.29 3.67
N GLU A 238 -26.36 13.37 2.34
CA GLU A 238 -27.54 12.98 1.57
C GLU A 238 -27.66 11.46 1.36
N VAL A 239 -26.56 10.72 1.49
CA VAL A 239 -26.50 9.28 1.16
C VAL A 239 -25.80 8.42 2.20
N SER A 240 -25.16 9.02 3.20
CA SER A 240 -24.47 8.31 4.27
C SER A 240 -25.24 8.35 5.59
N ALA A 241 -25.29 7.21 6.28
CA ALA A 241 -25.94 7.07 7.59
C ALA A 241 -25.15 7.73 8.73
N ASP A 242 -23.82 7.70 8.69
CA ASP A 242 -22.93 8.36 9.64
C ASP A 242 -21.75 9.03 8.89
N PRO A 243 -21.99 10.19 8.26
CA PRO A 243 -21.04 10.78 7.33
C PRO A 243 -19.74 11.21 7.99
N GLN A 244 -19.82 11.70 9.23
CA GLN A 244 -18.65 12.17 9.97
C GLN A 244 -17.74 11.01 10.32
N ARG A 245 -18.29 9.94 10.90
CA ARG A 245 -17.51 8.77 11.29
C ARG A 245 -16.94 8.03 10.08
N ALA A 246 -17.75 7.81 9.05
CA ALA A 246 -17.31 7.03 7.89
C ALA A 246 -16.18 7.75 7.13
N ALA A 247 -16.31 9.06 6.88
CA ALA A 247 -15.25 9.85 6.25
C ALA A 247 -13.99 9.96 7.12
N HIS A 248 -14.14 10.05 8.45
CA HIS A 248 -13.01 10.06 9.38
C HIS A 248 -12.21 8.76 9.33
N LEU A 249 -12.88 7.61 9.30
CA LEU A 249 -12.20 6.32 9.19
C LEU A 249 -11.41 6.19 7.89
N VAL A 250 -11.96 6.64 6.75
CA VAL A 250 -11.22 6.66 5.48
C VAL A 250 -10.02 7.62 5.56
N ASP A 251 -10.16 8.76 6.24
CA ASP A 251 -9.04 9.70 6.46
C ASP A 251 -7.91 9.08 7.28
N CYS A 252 -8.24 8.33 8.34
CA CYS A 252 -7.27 7.58 9.14
C CYS A 252 -6.48 6.60 8.28
N ILE A 253 -7.16 5.79 7.46
CA ILE A 253 -6.51 4.81 6.56
C ILE A 253 -5.60 5.53 5.56
N ALA A 254 -6.08 6.60 4.93
CA ALA A 254 -5.29 7.36 3.97
C ALA A 254 -4.01 7.97 4.59
N ARG A 255 -4.05 8.38 5.86
CA ARG A 255 -2.85 8.84 6.60
C ARG A 255 -1.87 7.68 6.85
N ASP A 256 -2.37 6.48 7.11
CA ASP A 256 -1.55 5.29 7.37
C ASP A 256 -0.82 4.78 6.12
N GLU A 257 -1.33 5.05 4.92
CA GLU A 257 -0.65 4.70 3.66
C GLU A 257 0.59 5.56 3.36
N VAL A 258 0.67 6.78 3.91
CA VAL A 258 1.79 7.69 3.66
C VAL A 258 3.15 7.05 3.94
N PRO A 259 3.41 6.43 5.12
CA PRO A 259 4.67 5.75 5.35
C PRO A 259 4.92 4.57 4.38
N HIS A 260 3.88 3.89 3.89
CA HIS A 260 4.03 2.76 2.94
C HIS A 260 4.59 3.23 1.60
N VAL A 261 3.92 4.20 0.99
CA VAL A 261 4.34 4.85 -0.25
C VAL A 261 5.74 5.44 -0.08
N ASP A 262 5.98 6.10 1.06
CA ASP A 262 7.23 6.80 1.31
C ASP A 262 8.44 5.87 1.38
N TYR A 263 8.40 4.80 2.20
CA TYR A 263 9.56 3.91 2.32
C TYR A 263 9.79 3.10 1.05
N LEU A 264 8.73 2.65 0.37
CA LEU A 264 8.86 1.91 -0.88
C LEU A 264 9.48 2.79 -1.97
N THR A 265 9.05 4.06 -2.04
CA THR A 265 9.65 5.06 -2.93
C THR A 265 11.14 5.22 -2.65
N VAL A 266 11.52 5.37 -1.37
CA VAL A 266 12.93 5.52 -0.99
C VAL A 266 13.73 4.27 -1.32
N ALA A 267 13.29 3.08 -0.87
CA ALA A 267 14.03 1.83 -1.07
C ALA A 267 14.19 1.46 -2.56
N LEU A 268 13.14 1.62 -3.36
CA LEU A 268 13.24 1.39 -4.80
C LEU A 268 14.13 2.42 -5.49
N SER A 269 14.12 3.68 -5.02
CA SER A 269 15.03 4.72 -5.52
C SER A 269 16.48 4.41 -5.16
N GLU A 270 16.75 3.93 -3.94
CA GLU A 270 18.09 3.45 -3.54
C GLU A 270 18.54 2.32 -4.47
N LEU A 271 17.73 1.26 -4.66
CA LEU A 271 18.04 0.16 -5.59
C LEU A 271 18.26 0.63 -7.03
N ARG A 272 17.54 1.66 -7.48
CA ARG A 272 17.70 2.27 -8.81
C ARG A 272 19.10 2.85 -9.01
N THR A 273 19.79 3.24 -7.94
CA THR A 273 21.15 3.82 -7.97
C THR A 273 22.27 2.79 -7.82
N ARG A 274 21.93 1.51 -7.66
CA ARG A 274 22.88 0.42 -7.40
C ARG A 274 23.21 -0.40 -8.64
N THR A 275 24.26 -1.18 -8.52
CA THR A 275 24.63 -2.24 -9.46
C THR A 275 24.19 -3.58 -8.88
N LEU A 276 23.28 -4.26 -9.57
CA LEU A 276 22.76 -5.55 -9.17
C LEU A 276 23.62 -6.66 -9.78
N ILE A 277 23.98 -7.64 -8.96
CA ILE A 277 24.79 -8.79 -9.36
C ILE A 277 23.83 -9.93 -9.75
N GLY A 278 24.06 -10.49 -10.93
CA GLY A 278 23.29 -11.62 -11.46
C GLY A 278 23.54 -12.90 -10.67
N ALA A 279 22.65 -13.88 -10.83
CA ALA A 279 22.72 -15.16 -10.13
C ALA A 279 23.99 -15.98 -10.45
N ASP A 280 24.71 -15.64 -11.52
CA ASP A 280 26.00 -16.23 -11.88
C ASP A 280 27.20 -15.59 -11.15
N GLY A 281 26.97 -14.54 -10.37
CA GLY A 281 27.98 -13.77 -9.65
C GLY A 281 28.92 -12.95 -10.56
N LYS A 282 28.62 -12.85 -11.86
CA LYS A 282 29.50 -12.23 -12.87
C LYS A 282 28.79 -11.17 -13.70
N THR A 283 27.54 -11.42 -14.03
CA THR A 283 26.71 -10.48 -14.77
C THR A 283 26.37 -9.32 -13.85
N THR A 284 26.58 -8.09 -14.29
CA THR A 284 26.12 -6.91 -13.58
C THR A 284 25.02 -6.21 -14.36
N LEU A 285 23.98 -5.78 -13.64
CA LEU A 285 22.84 -5.06 -14.19
C LEU A 285 22.73 -3.71 -13.49
N SER A 286 22.55 -2.64 -14.26
CA SER A 286 22.22 -1.34 -13.69
C SER A 286 20.84 -1.41 -13.02
N GLY A 287 20.78 -1.01 -11.74
CA GLY A 287 19.54 -0.88 -10.99
C GLY A 287 18.53 0.02 -11.71
N ALA A 288 18.98 1.11 -12.33
CA ALA A 288 18.13 1.99 -13.14
C ALA A 288 17.43 1.24 -14.28
N ASN A 289 18.17 0.40 -15.01
CA ASN A 289 17.59 -0.40 -16.10
C ASN A 289 16.59 -1.44 -15.60
N VAL A 290 16.86 -2.05 -14.44
CA VAL A 290 15.98 -3.07 -13.85
C VAL A 290 14.71 -2.44 -13.30
N ILE A 291 14.85 -1.47 -12.40
CA ILE A 291 13.73 -0.79 -11.75
C ILE A 291 12.84 -0.09 -12.79
N ASP A 292 13.41 0.72 -13.67
CA ASP A 292 12.62 1.43 -14.69
C ASP A 292 11.90 0.45 -15.64
N GLY A 293 12.51 -0.68 -15.95
CA GLY A 293 11.89 -1.72 -16.78
C GLY A 293 10.75 -2.45 -16.07
N VAL A 294 10.88 -2.74 -14.77
CA VAL A 294 9.79 -3.28 -13.94
C VAL A 294 8.61 -2.28 -13.92
N PHE A 295 8.85 -1.01 -13.61
CA PHE A 295 7.81 0.03 -13.62
C PHE A 295 7.10 0.13 -14.97
N ARG A 296 7.86 0.20 -16.07
CA ARG A 296 7.28 0.24 -17.43
C ARG A 296 6.38 -0.96 -17.70
N ARG A 297 6.78 -2.16 -17.28
CA ARG A 297 5.99 -3.39 -17.47
C ARG A 297 4.69 -3.35 -16.66
N GLN A 298 4.76 -2.92 -15.40
CA GLN A 298 3.61 -2.89 -14.50
C GLN A 298 2.61 -1.79 -14.87
N LEU A 299 3.09 -0.56 -15.09
CA LEU A 299 2.25 0.57 -15.51
C LEU A 299 1.55 0.28 -16.84
N ARG A 300 2.25 -0.34 -17.81
CA ARG A 300 1.59 -0.79 -19.05
C ARG A 300 0.48 -1.80 -18.79
N GLY A 301 0.71 -2.76 -17.89
CA GLY A 301 -0.31 -3.73 -17.49
C GLY A 301 -1.55 -3.06 -16.87
N MET A 302 -1.35 -2.06 -16.02
CA MET A 302 -2.44 -1.33 -15.37
C MET A 302 -3.19 -0.38 -16.30
N ALA A 303 -2.48 0.33 -17.19
CA ALA A 303 -3.10 1.26 -18.11
C ALA A 303 -3.86 0.58 -19.27
N THR A 304 -3.44 -0.60 -19.72
CA THR A 304 -4.04 -1.22 -20.93
C THR A 304 -4.75 -2.55 -20.65
N VAL A 305 -4.16 -3.45 -19.85
CA VAL A 305 -4.65 -4.83 -19.74
C VAL A 305 -5.77 -4.95 -18.70
N ARG A 306 -5.63 -4.33 -17.52
CA ARG A 306 -6.67 -4.41 -16.46
C ARG A 306 -8.01 -3.78 -16.88
N PRO A 307 -8.06 -2.60 -17.51
CA PRO A 307 -9.33 -2.00 -17.96
C PRO A 307 -9.99 -2.80 -19.08
N GLN A 308 -9.21 -3.49 -19.92
CA GLN A 308 -9.76 -4.39 -20.94
C GLN A 308 -10.38 -5.63 -20.28
N GLN A 309 -9.66 -6.30 -19.37
CA GLN A 309 -10.15 -7.47 -18.65
C GLN A 309 -11.34 -7.17 -17.73
N SER A 310 -11.41 -5.96 -17.17
CA SER A 310 -12.57 -5.50 -16.41
C SER A 310 -13.79 -5.33 -17.33
N ARG A 311 -13.63 -4.68 -18.50
CA ARG A 311 -14.69 -4.57 -19.51
C ARG A 311 -15.18 -5.94 -20.00
N GLU A 312 -14.27 -6.85 -20.31
CA GLU A 312 -14.60 -8.20 -20.76
C GLU A 312 -15.36 -9.00 -19.68
N ARG A 313 -14.96 -8.88 -18.39
CA ARG A 313 -15.69 -9.48 -17.27
C ARG A 313 -17.07 -8.88 -17.06
N SER A 314 -17.18 -7.55 -17.06
CA SER A 314 -18.48 -6.88 -16.95
C SER A 314 -19.41 -7.20 -18.12
N GLN A 315 -18.88 -7.43 -19.33
CA GLN A 315 -19.67 -7.90 -20.47
C GLN A 315 -20.14 -9.35 -20.31
N ALA A 316 -19.31 -10.22 -19.74
CA ALA A 316 -19.68 -11.60 -19.46
C ALA A 316 -20.80 -11.72 -18.41
N ASP A 317 -20.90 -10.76 -17.48
CA ASP A 317 -21.94 -10.73 -16.44
C ASP A 317 -23.31 -10.21 -16.95
N ILE A 318 -23.36 -9.61 -18.14
CA ILE A 318 -24.59 -9.09 -18.78
C ILE A 318 -25.28 -10.16 -19.65
N HIS A 319 -24.64 -11.31 -19.86
CA HIS A 319 -25.12 -12.41 -20.71
C HIS A 319 -25.27 -13.72 -19.93
#